data_AF-A0AAW5E0J4-F1
#
_entry.id   AF-A0AAW5E0J4-F1
#
_cell.length_a   1.000
_cell.length_b   1.000
_cell.length_c   1.000
_cell.angle_alpha   90.00
_cell.angle_beta   90.00
_cell.angle_gamma   90.00
#
_symmetry.space_group_name_H-M   'P 1'
#
loop_
_entity.id
_entity.type
_entity.pdbx_description
1 polymer ?
#
loop_
_entity_poly.entity_id
_entity_poly.type
_entity_poly.pdbx_seq_one_letter_code
_entity_poly.pdbx_strand_id
1 'polypeptide(L)'
;MKKAIAVVILILVGIGAFLIKGGVIIDRINPFVKVDEYYTIVDTKGKHLGKDSIRKNKESYEYQFIGYNVEGKKQEVTIKVTKDLRIGAYLKITAKGQNGKSWTEVQPDEIPEKVKKKLS
;
A
#
# COMPACT_ATOMS: atom_id res chain seq x y z
N MET A 1 34.06 -11.45 24.14
CA MET A 1 33.29 -12.30 23.19
C MET A 1 31.82 -12.45 23.57
N LYS A 2 31.46 -13.01 24.74
CA LYS A 2 30.05 -13.19 25.16
C LYS A 2 29.21 -11.90 25.16
N LYS A 3 29.77 -10.78 25.66
CA LYS A 3 29.11 -9.46 25.67
C LYS A 3 28.87 -8.91 24.26
N ALA A 4 29.81 -9.12 23.33
CA ALA A 4 29.67 -8.69 21.93
C ALA A 4 28.58 -9.50 21.21
N ILE A 5 28.54 -10.82 21.43
CA ILE A 5 27.47 -11.70 20.92
C ILE A 5 26.09 -11.25 21.45
N ALA A 6 25.99 -10.94 22.75
CA ALA A 6 24.74 -10.46 23.33
C ALA A 6 24.27 -9.13 22.71
N VAL A 7 25.19 -8.19 22.45
CA VAL A 7 24.88 -6.92 21.78
C VAL A 7 24.40 -7.15 20.35
N VAL A 8 25.04 -8.05 19.59
CA VAL A 8 24.60 -8.38 18.22
C VAL A 8 23.21 -8.98 18.22
N ILE A 9 22.91 -9.91 19.13
CA ILE A 9 21.57 -10.51 19.25
C ILE A 9 20.52 -9.45 19.56
N LEU A 10 20.80 -8.52 20.49
CA LEU A 10 19.87 -7.43 20.82
C LEU A 10 19.60 -6.52 19.62
N ILE A 11 20.62 -6.21 18.82
CA ILE A 11 20.45 -5.42 17.60
C ILE A 11 19.57 -6.17 16.59
N LEU A 12 19.80 -7.47 16.38
CA LEU A 12 18.99 -8.28 15.46
C LEU A 12 17.53 -8.38 15.92
N VAL A 13 17.29 -8.56 17.22
CA VAL A 13 15.93 -8.56 17.80
C VAL A 13 15.28 -7.19 17.61
N GLY A 14 16.03 -6.10 17.83
CA GLY A 14 15.54 -4.74 17.61
C GLY A 14 15.14 -4.48 16.16
N ILE A 15 15.98 -4.89 15.20
CA ILE A 15 15.68 -4.80 13.76
C ILE A 15 14.45 -5.67 13.43
N GLY A 16 14.39 -6.90 13.92
CA GLY A 16 13.25 -7.79 13.72
C GLY A 16 11.95 -7.19 14.23
N ALA A 17 11.94 -6.68 15.46
CA ALA A 17 10.77 -6.02 16.04
C ALA A 17 10.35 -4.76 15.27
N PHE A 18 11.32 -3.99 14.76
CA PHE A 18 11.05 -2.81 13.94
C PHE A 18 10.36 -3.18 12.61
N LEU A 19 10.81 -4.24 11.95
CA LEU A 19 10.23 -4.70 10.68
C LEU A 19 8.80 -5.25 10.82
N ILE A 20 8.40 -5.76 12.00
CA ILE A 20 7.05 -6.31 12.26
C ILE A 20 5.97 -5.22 12.39
N LYS A 21 6.34 -3.98 12.75
CA LYS A 21 5.36 -2.88 12.96
C LYS A 21 4.56 -2.52 11.70
N GLY A 22 5.07 -2.84 10.51
CA GLY A 22 4.47 -2.46 9.24
C GLY A 22 4.47 -0.95 9.00
N GLY A 23 3.69 -0.50 8.01
CA GLY A 23 3.55 0.92 7.67
C GLY A 23 4.23 1.27 6.34
N VAL A 24 3.78 2.34 5.69
CA VAL A 24 4.22 2.70 4.32
C VAL A 24 5.76 2.74 4.17
N ILE A 25 6.47 3.35 5.12
CA ILE A 25 7.94 3.46 5.05
C ILE A 25 8.61 2.11 5.33
N ILE A 26 8.12 1.38 6.33
CA ILE A 26 8.71 0.10 6.77
C ILE A 26 8.48 -0.97 5.70
N ASP A 27 7.25 -1.12 5.22
CA ASP A 27 6.88 -2.12 4.22
C ASP A 27 7.61 -1.89 2.90
N ARG A 28 7.88 -0.63 2.54
CA ARG A 28 8.69 -0.29 1.36
C ARG A 28 10.06 -0.95 1.41
N ILE A 29 10.76 -0.87 2.54
CA ILE A 29 12.14 -1.37 2.69
C ILE A 29 12.24 -2.79 3.25
N ASN A 30 11.19 -3.32 3.88
CA ASN A 30 11.20 -4.63 4.51
C ASN A 30 11.34 -5.76 3.47
N PRO A 31 12.41 -6.57 3.47
CA PRO A 31 12.63 -7.62 2.48
C PRO A 31 11.65 -8.79 2.60
N PHE A 32 10.96 -8.94 3.74
CA PHE A 32 10.04 -10.04 4.01
C PHE A 32 8.60 -9.73 3.58
N VAL A 33 8.28 -8.47 3.28
CA VAL A 33 6.98 -8.08 2.76
C VAL A 33 6.95 -8.29 1.26
N LYS A 34 6.05 -9.16 0.79
CA LYS A 34 5.87 -9.44 -0.64
C LYS A 34 5.10 -8.32 -1.34
N VAL A 35 5.30 -8.22 -2.64
CA VAL A 35 4.45 -7.42 -3.52
C VAL A 35 3.24 -8.27 -3.90
N ASP A 36 2.05 -7.70 -3.83
CA ASP A 36 0.79 -8.34 -4.21
C ASP A 36 -0.13 -7.32 -4.91
N GLU A 37 -1.20 -7.80 -5.53
CA GLU A 37 -2.24 -6.99 -6.16
C GLU A 37 -3.48 -6.90 -5.26
N TYR A 38 -4.02 -5.70 -5.10
CA TYR A 38 -5.19 -5.41 -4.28
C TYR A 38 -6.23 -4.65 -5.08
N TYR A 39 -7.49 -5.01 -4.93
CA TYR A 39 -8.61 -4.35 -5.57
C TYR A 39 -9.39 -3.52 -4.54
N THR A 40 -9.80 -2.33 -4.93
CA THR A 40 -10.55 -1.39 -4.08
C THR A 40 -11.51 -0.55 -4.92
N ILE A 41 -12.35 0.25 -4.25
CA ILE A 41 -13.23 1.24 -4.88
C ILE A 41 -12.90 2.62 -4.32
N VAL A 42 -12.92 3.64 -5.18
CA VAL A 42 -12.75 5.03 -4.75
C VAL A 42 -14.08 5.54 -4.18
N ASP A 43 -14.19 5.61 -2.86
CA ASP A 43 -15.39 6.06 -2.15
C ASP A 43 -15.24 7.46 -1.52
N THR A 44 -14.01 7.97 -1.47
CA THR A 44 -13.64 9.21 -0.80
C THR A 44 -12.70 10.04 -1.66
N LYS A 45 -12.65 11.35 -1.40
CA LYS A 45 -11.68 12.25 -2.05
C LYS A 45 -10.31 12.09 -1.43
N GLY A 46 -9.28 12.18 -2.26
CA GLY A 46 -7.90 12.15 -1.80
C GLY A 46 -7.51 13.39 -1.01
N LYS A 47 -6.57 13.23 -0.09
CA LYS A 47 -5.95 14.36 0.62
C LYS A 47 -5.02 15.09 -0.34
N HIS A 48 -5.34 16.35 -0.68
CA HIS A 48 -4.47 17.20 -1.49
C HIS A 48 -3.17 17.52 -0.73
N LEU A 49 -2.03 17.30 -1.37
CA LEU A 49 -0.69 17.53 -0.81
C LEU A 49 0.02 18.74 -1.44
N GLY A 50 -0.64 19.47 -2.35
CA GLY A 50 -0.03 20.54 -3.14
C GLY A 50 0.61 20.01 -4.44
N LYS A 51 1.68 20.68 -4.90
CA LYS A 51 2.39 20.27 -6.13
C LYS A 51 3.17 18.98 -5.94
N ASP A 52 3.17 18.13 -6.96
CA ASP A 52 3.97 16.90 -6.98
C ASP A 52 5.47 17.23 -6.92
N SER A 53 6.20 16.49 -6.10
CA SER A 53 7.62 16.74 -5.83
C SER A 53 8.52 16.42 -7.03
N ILE A 54 8.06 15.55 -7.93
CA ILE A 54 8.79 15.15 -9.14
C ILE A 54 8.26 15.94 -10.34
N ARG A 55 6.94 15.96 -10.52
CA ARG A 55 6.23 16.63 -11.62
C ARG A 55 5.63 17.95 -11.13
N LYS A 56 6.45 18.99 -11.00
CA LYS A 56 6.03 20.30 -10.43
C LYS A 56 4.82 20.96 -11.12
N ASN A 57 4.49 20.57 -12.35
CA ASN A 57 3.31 21.03 -13.09
C ASN A 57 2.02 20.23 -12.78
N LYS A 58 2.08 19.24 -11.88
CA LYS A 58 0.94 18.42 -11.45
C LYS A 58 0.67 18.63 -9.97
N GLU A 59 -0.60 18.48 -9.60
CA GLU A 59 -1.00 18.35 -8.20
C GLU A 59 -0.69 16.94 -7.69
N SER A 60 -0.58 16.79 -6.38
CA SER A 60 -0.34 15.53 -5.69
C SER A 60 -1.46 15.27 -4.69
N TYR A 61 -1.95 14.03 -4.66
CA TYR A 61 -2.98 13.58 -3.75
C TYR A 61 -2.55 12.28 -3.10
N GLU A 62 -2.92 12.10 -1.84
CA GLU A 62 -2.73 10.86 -1.10
C GLU A 62 -4.06 10.20 -0.82
N TYR A 63 -4.11 8.89 -1.06
CA TYR A 63 -5.25 8.04 -0.79
C TYR A 63 -4.81 6.88 0.09
N GLN A 64 -5.66 6.53 1.05
CA GLN A 64 -5.52 5.37 1.91
C GLN A 64 -6.73 4.48 1.67
N PHE A 65 -6.50 3.32 1.07
CA PHE A 65 -7.56 2.39 0.68
C PHE A 65 -7.56 1.17 1.58
N ILE A 66 -8.75 0.62 1.79
CA ILE A 66 -8.89 -0.79 2.12
C ILE A 66 -8.99 -1.55 0.82
N GLY A 67 -8.00 -2.38 0.54
CA GLY A 67 -7.95 -3.26 -0.63
C GLY A 67 -8.08 -4.73 -0.25
N TYR A 68 -8.47 -5.54 -1.22
CA TYR A 68 -8.54 -6.99 -1.07
C TYR A 68 -7.75 -7.66 -2.19
N ASN A 69 -6.85 -8.58 -1.83
CA ASN A 69 -6.13 -9.34 -2.84
C ASN A 69 -7.03 -10.40 -3.51
N VAL A 70 -6.51 -11.12 -4.50
CA VAL A 70 -7.27 -12.15 -5.24
C VAL A 70 -7.88 -13.23 -4.34
N GLU A 71 -7.30 -13.48 -3.17
CA GLU A 71 -7.81 -14.40 -2.15
C GLU A 71 -8.85 -13.76 -1.22
N GLY A 72 -9.22 -12.50 -1.43
CA GLY A 72 -10.13 -11.74 -0.58
C GLY A 72 -9.52 -11.31 0.76
N LYS A 73 -8.19 -11.35 0.90
CA LYS A 73 -7.50 -10.90 2.11
C LYS A 73 -7.42 -9.38 2.14
N LYS A 74 -7.89 -8.79 3.24
CA LYS A 74 -7.87 -7.35 3.50
C LYS A 74 -6.45 -6.84 3.72
N GLN A 75 -6.13 -5.69 3.14
CA GLN A 75 -4.89 -4.94 3.35
C GLN A 75 -5.20 -3.45 3.24
N GLU A 76 -4.61 -2.65 4.11
CA GLU A 76 -4.58 -1.21 3.94
C GLU A 76 -3.46 -0.84 2.98
N VAL A 77 -3.73 0.04 2.01
CA VAL A 77 -2.75 0.47 1.00
C VAL A 77 -2.82 1.98 0.80
N THR A 78 -1.68 2.65 0.94
CA THR A 78 -1.52 4.07 0.64
C THR A 78 -0.90 4.27 -0.74
N ILE A 79 -1.52 5.12 -1.57
CA ILE A 79 -0.95 5.56 -2.86
C ILE A 79 -0.86 7.09 -2.92
N LYS A 80 0.15 7.58 -3.66
CA LYS A 80 0.23 8.97 -4.09
C LYS A 80 0.02 9.08 -5.58
N VAL A 81 -0.83 10.00 -5.99
CA VAL A 81 -1.28 10.14 -7.38
C VAL A 81 -1.21 11.60 -7.82
N THR A 82 -1.08 11.82 -9.13
CA THR A 82 -0.92 13.16 -9.72
C THR A 82 -2.21 13.76 -10.30
N LYS A 83 -3.35 13.14 -9.95
CA LYS A 83 -4.69 13.55 -10.34
C LYS A 83 -5.69 13.07 -9.29
N ASP A 84 -6.79 13.78 -9.14
CA ASP A 84 -7.89 13.31 -8.31
C ASP A 84 -8.52 12.05 -8.95
N LEU A 85 -8.92 11.09 -8.13
CA LEU A 85 -9.50 9.83 -8.61
C LEU A 85 -11.02 9.95 -8.66
N ARG A 86 -11.61 9.36 -9.69
CA ARG A 86 -13.07 9.41 -9.88
C ARG A 86 -13.76 8.55 -8.82
N ILE A 87 -14.66 9.14 -8.06
CA ILE A 87 -15.53 8.41 -7.12
C ILE A 87 -16.31 7.32 -7.88
N GLY A 88 -16.37 6.12 -7.31
CA GLY A 88 -16.98 4.93 -7.89
C GLY A 88 -16.06 4.13 -8.84
N ALA A 89 -14.86 4.64 -9.16
CA ALA A 89 -13.89 3.86 -9.94
C ALA A 89 -13.34 2.69 -9.12
N TYR A 90 -13.22 1.53 -9.75
CA TYR A 90 -12.49 0.40 -9.18
C TYR A 90 -11.02 0.50 -9.56
N LEU A 91 -10.15 0.19 -8.61
CA LEU A 91 -8.71 0.24 -8.82
C LEU A 91 -8.09 -1.12 -8.57
N LYS A 92 -7.11 -1.49 -9.39
CA LYS A 92 -6.10 -2.51 -9.08
C LYS A 92 -4.82 -1.81 -8.65
N ILE A 93 -4.36 -2.08 -7.43
CA ILE A 93 -3.18 -1.48 -6.81
C ILE A 93 -2.14 -2.57 -6.57
N THR A 94 -0.96 -2.41 -7.16
CA THR A 94 0.20 -3.23 -6.83
C THR A 94 0.87 -2.63 -5.60
N ALA A 95 0.94 -3.37 -4.50
CA ALA A 95 1.45 -2.86 -3.23
C ALA A 95 2.43 -3.82 -2.56
N LYS A 96 3.36 -3.25 -1.79
CA LYS A 96 4.21 -3.98 -0.86
C LYS A 96 3.76 -3.60 0.55
N GLY A 97 2.98 -4.49 1.17
CA GLY A 97 2.26 -4.15 2.42
C GLY A 97 1.40 -2.90 2.22
N GLN A 98 1.57 -1.91 3.08
CA GLN A 98 0.85 -0.63 2.99
C GLN A 98 1.38 0.31 1.90
N ASN A 99 2.56 0.04 1.33
CA ASN A 99 3.14 0.91 0.32
C ASN A 99 2.64 0.53 -1.09
N GLY A 100 1.65 1.28 -1.59
CA GLY A 100 1.23 1.19 -2.99
C GLY A 100 2.33 1.69 -3.94
N LYS A 101 2.65 0.88 -4.93
CA LYS A 101 3.71 1.13 -5.92
C LYS A 101 3.16 1.67 -7.23
N SER A 102 2.08 1.09 -7.70
CA SER A 102 1.40 1.45 -8.94
C SER A 102 -0.07 1.11 -8.82
N TRP A 103 -0.88 1.74 -9.66
CA TRP A 103 -2.31 1.50 -9.71
C TRP A 103 -2.81 1.70 -11.14
N THR A 104 -3.93 1.06 -11.44
CA THR A 104 -4.72 1.29 -12.65
C THR A 104 -6.20 1.23 -12.29
N GLU A 105 -7.01 1.98 -13.02
CA GLU A 105 -8.45 1.78 -13.01
C GLU A 105 -8.79 0.48 -13.73
N VAL A 106 -9.78 -0.26 -13.24
CA VAL A 106 -10.27 -1.53 -13.79
C VAL A 106 -11.80 -1.52 -13.85
N GLN A 107 -12.36 -2.32 -14.75
CA GLN A 107 -13.80 -2.54 -14.84
C GLN A 107 -14.25 -3.62 -13.84
N PRO A 108 -15.54 -3.62 -13.44
CA PRO A 108 -16.06 -4.60 -12.50
C PRO A 108 -15.76 -6.05 -12.93
N ASP A 109 -15.91 -6.39 -14.20
CA ASP A 109 -15.69 -7.74 -14.75
C ASP A 109 -14.23 -8.22 -14.65
N GLU A 110 -13.26 -7.31 -14.59
CA GLU A 110 -11.82 -7.60 -14.38
C GLU A 110 -11.49 -7.94 -12.91
N ILE A 111 -12.42 -7.72 -11.98
CA ILE A 111 -12.21 -8.00 -10.55
C ILE A 111 -12.52 -9.48 -10.26
N PRO A 112 -11.65 -10.20 -9.53
CA PRO A 112 -11.95 -11.57 -9.13
C PRO A 112 -13.27 -11.68 -8.36
N GLU A 113 -14.09 -12.70 -8.66
CA GLU A 113 -15.41 -12.91 -8.04
C GLU A 113 -15.39 -12.91 -6.51
N LYS A 114 -14.34 -13.48 -5.91
CA LYS A 114 -14.15 -13.50 -4.46
C LYS A 114 -14.01 -12.08 -3.87
N VAL A 115 -13.41 -11.17 -4.64
CA VAL A 115 -13.15 -9.79 -4.26
C VAL A 115 -14.35 -8.89 -4.54
N LYS A 116 -15.07 -9.10 -5.65
CA LYS A 116 -16.33 -8.38 -5.94
C LYS A 116 -17.27 -8.40 -4.74
N LYS A 117 -17.48 -9.58 -4.13
CA LYS A 117 -18.32 -9.77 -2.94
C LYS A 117 -17.85 -9.01 -1.69
N LYS A 118 -16.61 -8.50 -1.66
CA LYS A 118 -16.05 -7.68 -0.58
C LYS A 118 -16.11 -6.18 -0.87
N LEU A 119 -16.32 -5.80 -2.12
CA LEU A 119 -16.40 -4.41 -2.60
C LEU A 119 -17.86 -3.96 -2.84
N SER A 120 -18.81 -4.88 -2.76
CA SER A 120 -20.27 -4.62 -2.80
C SER A 120 -20.81 -4.19 -1.44
#